data_AF-A0A376RK15-F1
#
_entry.id   AF-A0A376RK15-F1
#
_cell.length_a   1.000
_cell.length_b   1.000
_cell.length_c   1.000
_cell.angle_alpha   90.00
_cell.angle_beta   90.00
_cell.angle_gamma   90.00
#
_symmetry.space_group_name_H-M   'P 1'
#
loop_
_entity.id
_entity.type
_entity.pdbx_description
1 polymer ?
#
loop_
_entity_poly.entity_id
_entity_poly.type
_entity_poly.pdbx_seq_one_letter_code
_entity_poly.pdbx_strand_id
1 'polypeptide(L)'
;MHKAVSATGLRVIGVSGCKDAQLKAEIEKMGLPILTEGKEKAPRPAPAPQAPAQNTTPVTKTRLIDTPVRSGQRIYAPQCDLIVTSHVSAGAELIADGNIHVYGMMRGRALAGASGDRETQIFCTNLMAELVSIAGEYWLSDQIPAEFYGKAARLQLVENALTVQPLN
;
A
#
# COMPACT_ATOMS: atom_id res chain seq x y z
N MET A 1 20.37 -19.17 44.07
CA MET A 1 19.77 -19.37 42.72
C MET A 1 20.78 -19.36 41.58
N HIS A 2 21.71 -18.39 41.49
CA HIS A 2 22.70 -18.34 40.39
C HIS A 2 23.45 -19.66 40.14
N LYS A 3 23.98 -20.29 41.21
CA LYS A 3 24.65 -21.62 41.11
C LYS A 3 23.76 -22.74 40.57
N ALA A 4 22.44 -22.69 40.82
CA ALA A 4 21.50 -23.71 40.34
C ALA A 4 21.18 -23.53 38.84
N VAL A 5 21.15 -22.28 38.35
CA VAL A 5 20.89 -21.96 36.94
C VAL A 5 22.14 -22.24 36.07
N SER A 6 23.33 -21.96 36.59
CA SER A 6 24.56 -22.27 35.85
C SER A 6 24.83 -23.78 35.75
N ALA A 7 24.43 -24.57 36.75
CA ALA A 7 24.60 -26.03 36.76
C ALA A 7 23.77 -26.75 35.68
N THR A 8 22.73 -26.11 35.14
CA THR A 8 21.91 -26.64 34.04
C THR A 8 22.38 -26.17 32.65
N GLY A 9 23.53 -25.47 32.57
CA GLY A 9 24.09 -24.98 31.31
C GLY A 9 23.46 -23.68 30.80
N LEU A 10 22.56 -23.06 31.55
CA LEU A 10 21.93 -21.79 31.20
C LEU A 10 22.84 -20.61 31.57
N ARG A 11 22.88 -19.59 30.68
CA ARG A 11 23.58 -18.31 30.92
C ARG A 11 22.58 -17.18 31.11
N VAL A 12 22.78 -16.37 32.15
CA VAL A 12 21.98 -15.17 32.40
C VAL A 12 22.47 -14.06 31.49
N ILE A 13 21.60 -13.58 30.60
CA ILE A 13 21.91 -12.54 29.60
C ILE A 13 21.69 -11.12 30.16
N GLY A 14 20.86 -10.97 31.19
CA GLY A 14 20.70 -9.72 31.94
C GLY A 14 19.42 -9.65 32.76
N VAL A 15 19.30 -8.60 33.58
CA VAL A 15 18.15 -8.33 34.45
C VAL A 15 17.46 -7.04 33.98
N SER A 16 16.17 -7.09 33.67
CA SER A 16 15.35 -5.93 33.29
C SER A 16 14.25 -5.67 34.32
N GLY A 17 13.62 -4.51 34.29
CA GLY A 17 12.43 -4.20 35.12
C GLY A 17 12.70 -3.90 36.60
N CYS A 18 13.96 -3.91 37.06
CA CYS A 18 14.29 -3.50 38.43
C CYS A 18 14.07 -1.97 38.57
N LYS A 19 13.19 -1.55 39.49
CA LYS A 19 12.88 -0.12 39.76
C LYS A 19 13.56 0.42 41.03
N ASP A 20 14.09 -0.45 41.88
CA ASP A 20 14.78 -0.10 43.12
C ASP A 20 16.27 0.18 42.89
N ALA A 21 16.76 1.34 43.34
CA ALA A 21 18.14 1.76 43.16
C ALA A 21 19.16 0.96 43.99
N GLN A 22 18.80 0.51 45.20
CA GLN A 22 19.69 -0.30 46.03
C GLN A 22 19.86 -1.69 45.42
N LEU A 23 18.77 -2.27 44.94
CA LEU A 23 18.78 -3.60 44.33
C LEU A 23 19.57 -3.62 43.01
N LYS A 24 19.49 -2.55 42.20
CA LYS A 24 20.34 -2.40 41.00
C LYS A 24 21.83 -2.43 41.33
N ALA A 25 22.25 -1.71 42.37
CA ALA A 25 23.65 -1.67 42.77
C ALA A 25 24.17 -3.04 43.25
N GLU A 26 23.32 -3.85 43.88
CA GLU A 26 23.68 -5.23 44.24
C GLU A 26 23.75 -6.16 43.02
N ILE A 27 22.85 -6.01 42.05
CA ILE A 27 22.84 -6.80 40.80
C ILE A 27 24.10 -6.51 39.97
N GLU A 28 24.50 -5.25 39.87
CA GLU A 28 25.76 -4.85 39.21
C GLU A 28 26.98 -5.44 39.91
N LYS A 29 27.02 -5.41 41.26
CA LYS A 29 28.11 -6.03 42.04
C LYS A 29 28.18 -7.55 41.86
N MET A 30 27.06 -8.20 41.54
CA MET A 30 27.02 -9.64 41.22
C MET A 30 27.42 -9.95 39.77
N GLY A 31 27.80 -8.94 38.97
CA GLY A 31 28.30 -9.11 37.60
C GLY A 31 27.21 -9.43 36.59
N LEU A 32 25.94 -9.18 36.92
CA LEU A 32 24.82 -9.38 36.02
C LEU A 32 24.51 -8.08 35.26
N PRO A 33 24.47 -8.09 33.93
CA PRO A 33 24.18 -6.89 33.15
C PRO A 33 22.71 -6.47 33.36
N ILE A 34 22.48 -5.18 33.62
CA ILE A 34 21.13 -4.61 33.70
C ILE A 34 20.71 -4.13 32.31
N LEU A 35 19.56 -4.61 31.85
CA LEU A 35 19.00 -4.26 30.55
C LEU A 35 18.00 -3.11 30.71
N THR A 36 18.13 -2.09 29.86
CA THR A 36 17.21 -0.96 29.81
C THR A 36 15.93 -1.37 29.09
N GLU A 37 14.79 -1.37 29.80
CA GLU A 37 13.50 -1.53 29.16
C GLU A 37 13.15 -0.28 28.35
N GLY A 38 12.66 -0.46 27.13
CA GLY A 38 12.19 0.63 26.28
C GLY A 38 11.14 1.46 27.02
N LYS A 39 11.23 2.80 26.90
CA LYS A 39 10.40 3.76 27.63
C LYS A 39 8.92 3.36 27.58
N GLU A 40 8.36 3.08 28.76
CA GLU A 40 6.93 2.84 28.97
C GLU A 40 6.15 4.07 28.50
N LYS A 41 5.26 3.88 27.52
CA LYS A 41 4.49 4.95 26.89
C LYS A 41 3.50 5.49 27.92
N ALA A 42 3.63 6.77 28.27
CA ALA A 42 2.75 7.45 29.21
C ALA A 42 1.26 7.24 28.84
N PRO A 43 0.34 7.06 29.81
CA PRO A 43 -1.07 6.90 29.53
C PRO A 43 -1.61 8.16 28.84
N ARG A 44 -2.22 7.98 27.66
CA ARG A 44 -2.92 9.04 26.95
C ARG A 44 -4.24 9.33 27.70
N PRO A 45 -4.60 10.60 27.97
CA PRO A 45 -5.88 10.91 28.60
C PRO A 45 -7.03 10.37 27.76
N ALA A 46 -8.08 9.86 28.42
CA ALA A 46 -9.29 9.38 27.77
C ALA A 46 -9.91 10.50 26.91
N PRO A 47 -10.36 10.22 25.67
CA PRO A 47 -10.99 11.23 24.83
C PRO A 47 -12.34 11.63 25.44
N ALA A 48 -12.59 12.92 25.57
CA ALA A 48 -13.93 13.44 25.84
C ALA A 48 -14.88 13.04 24.68
N PRO A 49 -16.21 12.92 24.92
CA PRO A 49 -17.17 12.63 23.86
C PRO A 49 -17.14 13.75 22.81
N GLN A 50 -16.47 13.51 21.70
CA GLN A 50 -16.52 14.38 20.54
C GLN A 50 -17.84 14.11 19.83
N ALA A 51 -18.64 15.18 19.64
CA ALA A 51 -19.75 15.18 18.69
C ALA A 51 -19.25 14.62 17.34
N PRO A 52 -20.09 13.88 16.57
CA PRO A 52 -19.66 13.18 15.37
C PRO A 52 -18.89 14.16 14.46
N ALA A 53 -17.58 13.95 14.39
CA ALA A 53 -16.73 14.68 13.47
C ALA A 53 -17.27 14.36 12.09
N GLN A 54 -17.70 15.39 11.37
CA GLN A 54 -17.94 15.25 9.94
C GLN A 54 -16.65 14.72 9.34
N ASN A 55 -16.70 13.50 8.79
CA ASN A 55 -15.58 12.86 8.11
C ASN A 55 -15.22 13.71 6.89
N THR A 56 -14.42 14.74 7.08
CA THR A 56 -13.68 15.37 5.99
C THR A 56 -12.55 14.40 5.66
N THR A 57 -12.83 13.45 4.76
CA THR A 57 -11.77 12.65 4.14
C THR A 57 -10.71 13.63 3.61
N PRO A 58 -9.45 13.57 4.07
CA PRO A 58 -8.42 14.43 3.53
C PRO A 58 -8.33 14.18 2.02
N VAL A 59 -8.42 15.24 1.23
CA VAL A 59 -8.28 15.16 -0.22
C VAL A 59 -6.84 14.76 -0.53
N THR A 60 -6.62 13.49 -0.84
CA THR A 60 -5.31 12.98 -1.23
C THR A 60 -4.99 13.47 -2.63
N LYS A 61 -3.86 14.16 -2.79
CA LYS A 61 -3.41 14.66 -4.08
C LYS A 61 -3.20 13.50 -5.06
N THR A 62 -3.74 13.63 -6.27
CA THR A 62 -3.49 12.73 -7.41
C THR A 62 -1.99 12.49 -7.62
N ARG A 63 -1.61 11.24 -7.85
CA ARG A 63 -0.22 10.85 -8.13
C ARG A 63 0.06 10.98 -9.64
N LEU A 64 1.02 11.83 -9.99
CA LEU A 64 1.45 12.03 -11.38
C LEU A 64 2.82 11.38 -11.61
N ILE A 65 2.94 10.64 -12.71
CA ILE A 65 4.17 10.02 -13.21
C ILE A 65 4.40 10.50 -14.64
N ASP A 66 5.43 11.31 -14.84
CA ASP A 66 5.82 11.87 -16.12
C ASP A 66 6.96 11.11 -16.82
N THR A 67 7.43 10.03 -16.20
CA THR A 67 8.50 9.18 -16.71
C THR A 67 7.96 7.83 -17.20
N PRO A 68 8.64 7.16 -18.16
CA PRO A 68 8.21 5.85 -18.62
C PRO A 68 8.24 4.81 -17.50
N VAL A 69 7.15 4.04 -17.35
CA VAL A 69 7.06 2.92 -16.41
C VAL A 69 7.53 1.65 -17.12
N ARG A 70 8.64 1.08 -16.65
CA ARG A 70 9.36 -0.03 -17.30
C ARG A 70 8.91 -1.39 -16.77
N SER A 71 9.21 -2.44 -17.53
CA SER A 71 8.90 -3.83 -17.17
C SER A 71 9.42 -4.16 -15.75
N GLY A 72 8.60 -4.86 -14.96
CA GLY A 72 8.89 -5.21 -13.57
C GLY A 72 8.67 -4.09 -12.55
N GLN A 73 8.38 -2.85 -12.98
CA GLN A 73 8.04 -1.78 -12.06
C GLN A 73 6.57 -1.84 -11.65
N ARG A 74 6.31 -1.51 -10.39
CA ARG A 74 4.96 -1.39 -9.82
C ARG A 74 4.76 0.01 -9.25
N ILE A 75 3.74 0.71 -9.74
CA ILE A 75 3.33 2.03 -9.25
C ILE A 75 2.01 1.88 -8.52
N TYR A 76 1.94 2.41 -7.30
CA TYR A 76 0.74 2.34 -6.47
C TYR A 76 0.29 3.74 -6.02
N ALA A 77 -0.96 4.12 -6.29
CA ALA A 77 -1.58 5.37 -5.85
C ALA A 77 -2.64 5.08 -4.78
N PRO A 78 -2.28 5.14 -3.48
CA PRO A 78 -3.23 4.91 -2.40
C PRO A 78 -4.20 6.09 -2.26
N GLN A 79 -5.49 5.79 -2.14
CA GLN A 79 -6.58 6.74 -1.90
C GLN A 79 -6.62 7.94 -2.87
N CYS A 80 -6.05 7.80 -4.06
CA CYS A 80 -6.08 8.83 -5.08
C CYS A 80 -5.97 8.24 -6.48
N ASP A 81 -6.21 9.11 -7.48
CA ASP A 81 -6.04 8.78 -8.88
C ASP A 81 -4.55 8.70 -9.25
N LEU A 82 -4.26 7.93 -10.29
CA LEU A 82 -2.94 7.79 -10.89
C LEU A 82 -2.97 8.32 -12.32
N ILE A 83 -2.08 9.27 -12.62
CA ILE A 83 -1.89 9.81 -13.96
C ILE A 83 -0.48 9.46 -14.43
N VAL A 84 -0.38 8.85 -15.62
CA VAL A 84 0.88 8.57 -16.30
C VAL A 84 0.88 9.32 -17.63
N THR A 85 1.81 10.26 -17.81
CA THR A 85 1.93 11.06 -19.06
C THR A 85 3.01 10.52 -20.01
N SER A 86 3.37 9.25 -19.86
CA SER A 86 4.40 8.58 -20.63
C SER A 86 4.01 7.12 -20.92
N HIS A 87 4.93 6.34 -21.50
CA HIS A 87 4.68 4.96 -21.87
C HIS A 87 4.76 4.01 -20.67
N VAL A 88 3.86 3.03 -20.66
CA VAL A 88 3.83 1.91 -19.71
C VAL A 88 4.21 0.65 -20.49
N SER A 89 5.29 0.00 -20.09
CA SER A 89 5.83 -1.17 -20.77
C SER A 89 5.10 -2.46 -20.39
N ALA A 90 5.18 -3.46 -21.26
CA ALA A 90 4.82 -4.84 -20.93
C ALA A 90 5.51 -5.29 -19.64
N GLY A 91 4.81 -6.01 -18.77
CA GLY A 91 5.30 -6.40 -17.46
C GLY A 91 5.24 -5.31 -16.37
N ALA A 92 4.99 -4.04 -16.69
CA ALA A 92 4.78 -2.98 -15.71
C ALA A 92 3.38 -3.06 -15.08
N GLU A 93 3.23 -2.56 -13.86
CA GLU A 93 1.98 -2.62 -13.11
C GLU A 93 1.59 -1.25 -12.55
N LEU A 94 0.39 -0.79 -12.88
CA LEU A 94 -0.22 0.41 -12.35
C LEU A 94 -1.38 0.01 -11.45
N ILE A 95 -1.38 0.51 -10.22
CA ILE A 95 -2.44 0.26 -9.24
C ILE A 95 -2.87 1.59 -8.66
N ALA A 96 -4.17 1.84 -8.62
CA ALA A 96 -4.76 2.98 -7.95
C ALA A 96 -6.02 2.57 -7.20
N ASP A 97 -6.26 3.21 -6.06
CA ASP A 97 -7.57 3.11 -5.40
C ASP A 97 -8.62 3.94 -6.13
N GLY A 98 -8.19 4.99 -6.83
CA GLY A 98 -9.03 5.79 -7.73
C GLY A 98 -8.81 5.44 -9.20
N ASN A 99 -9.01 6.45 -10.05
CA ASN A 99 -8.92 6.34 -11.51
C ASN A 99 -7.49 6.16 -11.98
N ILE A 100 -7.33 5.55 -13.15
CA ILE A 100 -6.03 5.47 -13.84
C ILE A 100 -6.15 6.18 -15.19
N HIS A 101 -5.25 7.14 -15.44
CA HIS A 101 -5.12 7.83 -16.71
C HIS A 101 -3.75 7.54 -17.31
N VAL A 102 -3.72 7.03 -18.54
CA VAL A 102 -2.49 6.77 -19.29
C VAL A 102 -2.53 7.56 -20.59
N TYR A 103 -1.78 8.66 -20.62
CA TYR A 103 -1.56 9.50 -21.79
C TYR A 103 -0.28 9.08 -22.51
N GLY A 104 -0.28 7.84 -22.99
CA GLY A 104 0.84 7.19 -23.66
C GLY A 104 0.48 5.79 -24.11
N MET A 105 1.49 4.99 -24.46
CA MET A 105 1.28 3.56 -24.77
C MET A 105 1.02 2.79 -23.47
N MET A 106 -0.14 2.14 -23.36
CA MET A 106 -0.46 1.28 -22.23
C MET A 106 -0.26 -0.19 -22.61
N ARG A 107 0.93 -0.76 -22.36
CA ARG A 107 1.24 -2.19 -22.63
C ARG A 107 1.30 -3.07 -21.39
N GLY A 108 1.32 -2.49 -20.20
CA GLY A 108 1.41 -3.22 -18.93
C GLY A 108 0.05 -3.66 -18.39
N ARG A 109 -0.06 -3.70 -17.07
CA ARG A 109 -1.29 -4.01 -16.32
C ARG A 109 -1.82 -2.76 -15.60
N ALA A 110 -3.12 -2.50 -15.66
CA ALA A 110 -3.77 -1.42 -14.92
C ALA A 110 -4.88 -1.97 -14.01
N LEU A 111 -4.80 -1.65 -12.72
CA LEU A 111 -5.73 -2.08 -11.68
C LEU A 111 -6.27 -0.83 -10.98
N ALA A 112 -7.44 -0.36 -11.40
CA ALA A 112 -8.15 0.75 -10.76
C ALA A 112 -9.12 0.24 -9.70
N GLY A 113 -9.47 1.09 -8.73
CA GLY A 113 -10.40 0.71 -7.67
C GLY A 113 -9.85 -0.40 -6.79
N ALA A 114 -8.54 -0.42 -6.53
CA ALA A 114 -7.91 -1.47 -5.72
C ALA A 114 -8.48 -1.55 -4.28
N SER A 115 -9.08 -0.47 -3.80
CA SER A 115 -9.83 -0.38 -2.54
C SER A 115 -11.26 -0.94 -2.60
N GLY A 116 -11.74 -1.32 -3.80
CA GLY A 116 -13.10 -1.80 -4.06
C GLY A 116 -14.06 -0.76 -4.63
N ASP A 117 -13.58 0.45 -4.96
CA ASP A 117 -14.41 1.48 -5.62
C ASP A 117 -14.79 1.04 -7.05
N ARG A 118 -16.09 0.84 -7.28
CA ARG A 118 -16.63 0.34 -8.56
C ARG A 118 -16.94 1.46 -9.56
N GLU A 119 -16.98 2.71 -9.12
CA GLU A 119 -17.31 3.87 -9.96
C GLU A 119 -16.08 4.43 -10.68
N THR A 120 -14.90 3.92 -10.34
CA THR A 120 -13.64 4.31 -10.95
C THR A 120 -13.51 3.80 -12.38
N GLN A 121 -12.65 4.47 -13.14
CA GLN A 121 -12.48 4.24 -14.57
C GLN A 121 -11.00 4.22 -14.95
N ILE A 122 -10.71 3.55 -16.06
CA ILE A 122 -9.39 3.55 -16.70
C ILE A 122 -9.50 4.30 -18.03
N PHE A 123 -8.66 5.30 -18.22
CA PHE A 123 -8.57 6.10 -19.44
C PHE A 123 -7.22 5.85 -20.11
N CYS A 124 -7.23 5.52 -21.39
CA CYS A 124 -6.02 5.27 -22.17
C CYS A 124 -6.09 6.00 -23.50
N THR A 125 -4.98 6.59 -23.95
CA THR A 125 -4.86 7.12 -25.33
C THR A 125 -4.48 6.05 -26.33
N ASN A 126 -3.75 5.01 -25.90
CA ASN A 126 -3.38 3.85 -26.70
C ASN A 126 -3.48 2.58 -25.84
N LEU A 127 -4.62 1.90 -25.90
CA LEU A 127 -4.90 0.69 -25.13
C LEU A 127 -4.26 -0.56 -25.78
N MET A 128 -3.22 -1.11 -25.17
CA MET A 128 -2.56 -2.36 -25.61
C MET A 128 -2.23 -3.24 -24.39
N ALA A 129 -3.05 -3.15 -23.34
CA ALA A 129 -2.74 -3.67 -22.01
C ALA A 129 -2.73 -5.21 -21.99
N GLU A 130 -1.86 -5.78 -21.15
CA GLU A 130 -1.87 -7.20 -20.80
C GLU A 130 -3.10 -7.57 -19.95
N LEU A 131 -3.47 -6.66 -19.04
CA LEU A 131 -4.59 -6.80 -18.13
C LEU A 131 -5.13 -5.43 -17.75
N VAL A 132 -6.45 -5.34 -17.66
CA VAL A 132 -7.18 -4.20 -17.09
C VAL A 132 -8.13 -4.71 -16.02
N SER A 133 -8.20 -4.03 -14.88
CA SER A 133 -9.11 -4.40 -13.80
C SER A 133 -9.70 -3.18 -13.11
N ILE A 134 -10.97 -3.30 -12.74
CA ILE A 134 -11.70 -2.32 -11.95
C ILE A 134 -12.40 -3.07 -10.81
N ALA A 135 -12.09 -2.72 -9.57
CA ALA A 135 -12.70 -3.29 -8.36
C ALA A 135 -12.73 -4.83 -8.31
N GLY A 136 -11.67 -5.47 -8.82
CA GLY A 136 -11.51 -6.93 -8.84
C GLY A 136 -12.06 -7.64 -10.09
N GLU A 137 -12.93 -6.99 -10.86
CA GLU A 137 -13.30 -7.49 -12.20
C GLU A 137 -12.16 -7.20 -13.16
N TYR A 138 -11.80 -8.14 -14.03
CA TYR A 138 -10.65 -7.99 -14.91
C TYR A 138 -10.89 -8.58 -16.30
N TRP A 139 -10.18 -7.98 -17.26
CA TRP A 139 -9.99 -8.53 -18.60
C TRP A 139 -8.50 -8.75 -18.84
N LEU A 140 -8.19 -9.90 -19.42
CA LEU A 140 -6.92 -10.14 -20.08
C LEU A 140 -6.93 -9.55 -21.50
N SER A 141 -5.76 -9.45 -22.10
CA SER A 141 -5.56 -8.83 -23.43
C SER A 141 -6.45 -9.43 -24.54
N ASP A 142 -6.79 -10.71 -24.46
CA ASP A 142 -7.64 -11.42 -25.41
C ASP A 142 -9.14 -11.14 -25.23
N GLN A 143 -9.55 -10.69 -24.04
CA GLN A 143 -10.93 -10.28 -23.75
C GLN A 143 -11.20 -8.82 -24.13
N ILE A 144 -10.16 -8.01 -24.32
CA ILE A 144 -10.29 -6.63 -24.80
C ILE A 144 -10.71 -6.66 -26.29
N PRO A 145 -11.84 -6.04 -26.69
CA PRO A 145 -12.26 -6.05 -28.08
C PRO A 145 -11.19 -5.44 -28.99
N ALA A 146 -10.84 -6.17 -30.06
CA ALA A 146 -9.74 -5.81 -30.96
C ALA A 146 -9.88 -4.42 -31.61
N GLU A 147 -11.10 -3.90 -31.70
CA GLU A 147 -11.38 -2.57 -32.24
C GLU A 147 -10.75 -1.43 -31.41
N PHE A 148 -10.49 -1.64 -30.11
CA PHE A 148 -9.87 -0.67 -29.20
C PHE A 148 -8.35 -0.82 -29.10
N TYR A 149 -7.77 -1.88 -29.69
CA TYR A 149 -6.33 -2.11 -29.60
C TYR A 149 -5.54 -0.98 -30.28
N GLY A 150 -4.62 -0.39 -29.52
CA GLY A 150 -3.81 0.75 -29.96
C GLY A 150 -4.57 2.08 -30.07
N LYS A 151 -5.85 2.15 -29.68
CA LYS A 151 -6.69 3.35 -29.77
C LYS A 151 -7.00 3.95 -28.40
N ALA A 152 -7.61 5.14 -28.42
CA ALA A 152 -8.10 5.80 -27.23
C ALA A 152 -9.37 5.08 -26.73
N ALA A 153 -9.37 4.77 -25.44
CA ALA A 153 -10.41 3.96 -24.82
C ALA A 153 -10.66 4.39 -23.38
N ARG A 154 -11.91 4.22 -22.95
CA ARG A 154 -12.40 4.39 -21.59
C ARG A 154 -12.99 3.08 -21.11
N LEU A 155 -12.51 2.56 -20.00
CA LEU A 155 -13.04 1.37 -19.36
C LEU A 155 -13.73 1.73 -18.05
N GLN A 156 -14.88 1.11 -17.79
CA GLN A 156 -15.68 1.29 -16.59
C GLN A 156 -16.48 0.02 -16.29
N LEU A 157 -17.03 -0.08 -15.08
CA LEU A 157 -18.00 -1.12 -14.75
C LEU A 157 -19.43 -0.66 -15.05
N VAL A 158 -20.20 -1.50 -15.72
CA VAL A 158 -21.65 -1.34 -15.90
C VAL A 158 -22.29 -2.67 -15.52
N GLU A 159 -23.27 -2.66 -14.63
CA GLU A 159 -23.95 -3.89 -14.15
C GLU A 159 -22.96 -4.97 -13.67
N ASN A 160 -21.87 -4.55 -13.02
CA ASN A 160 -20.78 -5.41 -12.56
C ASN A 160 -19.94 -6.11 -13.65
N ALA A 161 -20.09 -5.73 -14.91
CA ALA A 161 -19.22 -6.19 -15.99
C ALA A 161 -18.32 -5.06 -16.49
N LEU A 162 -17.09 -5.40 -16.88
CA LEU A 162 -16.22 -4.47 -17.59
C LEU A 162 -16.83 -4.10 -18.94
N THR A 163 -16.83 -2.81 -19.23
CA THR A 163 -17.23 -2.25 -20.52
C THR A 163 -16.14 -1.34 -21.02
N VAL A 164 -16.01 -1.25 -22.34
CA VAL A 164 -15.07 -0.36 -23.01
C VAL A 164 -15.81 0.52 -24.00
N GLN A 165 -15.43 1.80 -24.04
CA GLN A 165 -16.00 2.80 -24.93
C GLN A 165 -14.87 3.62 -25.55
N PRO A 166 -15.06 4.16 -26.75
CA PRO A 166 -14.06 5.05 -27.35
C PRO A 166 -14.02 6.38 -26.58
N LEU A 167 -12.82 6.93 -26.45
CA LEU A 167 -12.60 8.24 -25.82
C LEU A 167 -12.49 9.28 -26.93
N ASN A 168 -13.63 9.88 -27.30
CA ASN A 168 -13.78 10.82 -28.42
C ASN A 168 -13.89 12.26 -27.93
#